data_AF-A0A258RVN6-F1
#
_entry.id   AF-A0A258RVN6-F1
#
_cell.length_a   1.000
_cell.length_b   1.000
_cell.length_c   1.000
_cell.angle_alpha   90.00
_cell.angle_beta   90.00
_cell.angle_gamma   90.00
#
_symmetry.space_group_name_H-M   'P 1'
#
loop_
_entity.id
_entity.type
_entity.pdbx_description
1 polymer ?
#
loop_
_entity_poly.entity_id
_entity_poly.type
_entity_poly.pdbx_seq_one_letter_code
_entity_poly.pdbx_strand_id
1 'polypeptide(L)' 'MSVIGSRIEETGTLIADGGGFALRRDLGGRWKLDLHRVPVDHVEKRVRISGIMVAAGLVDVEALGPDIPTP' A
#
# COMPACT_ATOMS: atom_id res chain seq x y z
N MET A 1 -12.60 -10.48 2.30
CA MET A 1 -11.60 -11.32 3.00
C MET A 1 -10.45 -11.48 2.04
N SER A 2 -9.35 -10.75 2.21
CA SER A 2 -8.17 -10.99 1.39
C SER A 2 -7.45 -12.22 1.93
N VAL A 3 -7.21 -13.19 1.06
CA VAL A 3 -6.54 -14.45 1.42
C VAL A 3 -5.04 -14.25 1.26
N ILE A 4 -4.26 -14.73 2.22
CA ILE A 4 -2.79 -14.71 2.13
C ILE A 4 -2.36 -15.43 0.84
N GLY A 5 -1.41 -14.85 0.11
CA GLY A 5 -0.97 -15.30 -1.22
C GLY A 5 -1.81 -14.73 -2.39
N SER A 6 -2.87 -13.99 -2.12
CA SER A 6 -3.65 -13.35 -3.18
C SER A 6 -2.97 -12.06 -3.65
N ARG A 7 -3.00 -11.84 -4.96
CA ARG A 7 -2.68 -10.53 -5.54
C ARG A 7 -3.76 -9.53 -5.19
N ILE A 8 -3.32 -8.32 -4.84
CA ILE A 8 -4.17 -7.21 -4.46
C ILE A 8 -3.78 -5.96 -5.22
N GLU A 9 -4.78 -5.15 -5.53
CA GLU A 9 -4.63 -3.78 -5.96
C GLU A 9 -5.49 -2.93 -5.03
N GLU A 10 -4.89 -1.91 -4.42
CA GLU A 10 -5.58 -1.06 -3.47
C GLU A 10 -5.13 0.39 -3.61
N THR A 11 -6.05 1.30 -3.30
CA THR A 11 -5.80 2.73 -3.29
C THR A 11 -5.95 3.26 -1.87
N GLY A 12 -5.10 4.22 -1.49
CA GLY A 12 -5.19 4.86 -0.19
C GLY A 12 -4.13 5.94 0.02
N THR A 13 -4.04 6.46 1.24
CA THR A 13 -2.98 7.40 1.62
C THR A 13 -1.76 6.63 2.11
N LEU A 14 -0.59 6.87 1.52
CA LEU A 14 0.67 6.35 2.07
C LEU A 14 1.02 7.16 3.32
N ILE A 15 1.27 6.49 4.44
CA ILE A 15 1.71 7.11 5.68
C ILE A 15 3.00 6.45 6.16
N ALA A 16 3.90 7.23 6.75
CA ALA A 16 5.05 6.69 7.47
C ALA A 16 4.60 6.22 8.86
N ASP A 17 4.96 5.00 9.24
CA ASP A 17 4.59 4.39 10.53
C ASP A 17 5.82 3.74 11.17
N GLY A 18 6.37 4.39 12.20
CA GLY A 18 7.37 3.78 13.11
C GLY A 18 8.63 3.19 12.46
N GLY A 19 9.04 3.67 11.28
CA GLY A 19 10.21 3.15 10.53
C GLY A 19 9.86 2.32 9.29
N GLY A 20 8.57 2.14 8.99
CA GLY A 20 8.09 1.55 7.75
C GLY A 20 7.00 2.40 7.09
N PHE A 21 6.24 1.76 6.20
CA PHE A 21 5.15 2.40 5.48
C PHE A 21 3.84 1.65 5.72
N ALA A 22 2.75 2.40 5.81
CA ALA A 22 1.41 1.85 5.85
C ALA A 22 0.51 2.54 4.83
N LEU A 23 -0.41 1.79 4.25
CA LEU A 23 -1.50 2.32 3.44
C LEU A 23 -2.72 2.54 4.35
N ARG A 24 -3.12 3.80 4.53
CA ARG A 24 -4.42 4.13 5.10
C ARG A 24 -5.47 4.02 4.00
N ARG A 25 -6.33 3.02 4.12
CA ARG A 25 -7.36 2.69 3.13
C ARG A 25 -8.54 3.64 3.26
N ASP A 26 -9.18 4.00 2.15
CA ASP A 26 -10.36 4.88 2.15
C ASP A 26 -11.57 4.24 2.86
N LEU A 27 -11.70 2.91 2.77
CA LEU A 27 -12.75 2.14 3.45
C LEU A 27 -12.50 1.95 4.95
N GLY A 28 -11.43 2.52 5.48
CA GLY A 28 -10.99 2.35 6.86
C GLY A 28 -10.01 1.19 7.06
N GLY A 29 -9.31 1.24 8.19
CA GLY A 29 -8.19 0.33 8.49
C GLY A 29 -6.88 0.77 7.83
N ARG A 30 -5.82 0.03 8.15
CA ARG A 30 -4.47 0.28 7.65
C ARG A 30 -3.80 -1.04 7.32
N TRP A 31 -3.07 -1.07 6.21
CA TRP A 31 -2.20 -2.19 5.86
C TRP A 31 -0.75 -1.77 5.98
N LYS A 32 0.07 -2.60 6.62
CA LYS A 32 1.51 -2.44 6.57
C LYS A 32 2.00 -2.83 5.19
N LEU A 33 2.94 -2.06 4.67
CA LEU A 33 3.55 -2.28 3.36
C LEU A 33 4.99 -2.71 3.57
N ASP A 34 5.30 -3.90 3.08
CA ASP A 34 6.68 -4.30 2.84
C ASP A 34 7.09 -3.69 1.50
N LEU A 35 7.89 -2.63 1.57
CA LEU A 35 8.40 -1.94 0.40
C LEU A 35 9.88 -2.26 0.26
N HIS A 36 10.25 -2.89 -0.86
CA HIS A 36 11.67 -3.12 -1.17
C HIS A 36 12.45 -1.80 -1.39
N ARG A 37 11.75 -0.70 -1.69
CA ARG A 37 12.34 0.64 -1.80
C ARG A 37 11.51 1.65 -1.03
N VAL A 38 12.18 2.60 -0.39
CA VAL A 38 11.58 3.69 0.39
C VAL A 38 11.09 4.80 -0.57
N PRO A 39 9.77 4.96 -0.82
CA PRO A 39 9.25 5.96 -1.75
C PRO A 39 8.91 7.23 -0.98
N VAL A 40 9.95 7.91 -0.47
CA VAL A 40 9.80 9.12 0.37
C VAL A 40 8.96 10.22 -0.29
N ASP A 41 8.97 10.30 -1.64
CA ASP A 41 8.21 11.33 -2.36
C ASP A 41 6.68 11.14 -2.27
N HIS A 42 6.22 9.90 -2.04
CA HIS A 42 4.80 9.57 -2.06
C HIS A 42 4.15 9.60 -0.67
N VAL A 43 4.93 9.90 0.37
CA VAL A 43 4.45 9.95 1.76
C VAL A 43 3.40 11.05 1.90
N GLU A 44 2.33 10.75 2.64
CA GLU A 44 1.14 11.59 2.82
C GLU A 44 0.35 11.88 1.54
N LYS A 45 0.71 11.26 0.41
CA LYS A 45 -0.02 11.35 -0.84
C LYS A 45 -0.94 10.15 -1.05
N ARG A 46 -1.94 10.35 -1.91
CA ARG A 46 -2.83 9.29 -2.38
C ARG A 46 -2.09 8.46 -3.43
N VAL A 47 -1.98 7.16 -3.19
CA VAL A 47 -1.25 6.23 -4.04
C VAL A 47 -2.12 5.02 -4.34
N ARG A 48 -1.80 4.38 -5.45
CA ARG A 48 -2.25 3.03 -5.78
C ARG A 48 -1.08 2.07 -5.60
N ILE A 49 -1.34 0.95 -4.94
CA ILE A 49 -0.38 -0.14 -4.78
C ILE A 49 -0.89 -1.40 -5.48
N SER A 50 0.05 -2.21 -5.94
CA SER A 50 -0.20 -3.58 -6.35
C SER A 50 0.84 -4.51 -5.71
N GLY A 51 0.42 -5.68 -5.27
CA GLY A 51 1.29 -6.59 -4.55
C GLY A 51 0.59 -7.86 -4.09
N ILE A 52 1.22 -8.60 -3.18
CA ILE A 52 0.70 -9.86 -2.63
C ILE A 52 0.41 -9.68 -1.14
N MET A 53 -0.72 -10.17 -0.66
CA MET A 53 -0.98 -10.24 0.79
C MET A 53 -0.14 -11.34 1.41
N VAL A 54 0.91 -11.00 2.16
CA VAL A 54 1.84 -11.97 2.74
C VAL A 54 1.52 -12.31 4.20
N ALA A 55 0.78 -11.44 4.90
CA ALA A 55 0.18 -11.75 6.20
C ALA A 55 -1.10 -10.94 6.41
N ALA A 56 -1.80 -11.17 7.52
CA ALA A 56 -3.00 -10.42 7.87
C ALA A 56 -2.69 -8.92 8.01
N GLY A 57 -3.14 -8.13 7.03
CA GLY A 57 -2.88 -6.69 6.97
C GLY A 57 -1.43 -6.31 6.63
N LEU A 58 -0.65 -7.24 6.06
CA LEU A 58 0.70 -6.99 5.53
C LEU A 58 0.75 -7.35 4.05
N VAL A 59 1.25 -6.41 3.25
CA VAL A 59 1.31 -6.51 1.80
C VAL A 59 2.74 -6.37 1.34
N ASP A 60 3.23 -7.34 0.58
CA ASP A 60 4.47 -7.20 -0.18
C ASP A 60 4.15 -6.42 -1.45
N VAL A 61 4.69 -5.20 -1.57
CA VAL A 61 4.33 -4.28 -2.64
C VAL A 61 5.29 -4.43 -3.80
N GLU A 62 4.75 -4.84 -4.94
CA GLU A 62 5.50 -4.98 -6.19
C GLU A 62 5.52 -3.66 -6.98
N ALA A 63 4.44 -2.88 -6.92
CA ALA A 63 4.38 -1.57 -7.55
C ALA A 63 3.60 -0.56 -6.69
N LEU A 64 4.12 0.66 -6.66
CA LEU A 64 3.52 1.83 -6.02
C LEU A 64 3.58 3.00 -7.00
N GLY A 65 2.48 3.72 -7.14
CA GLY A 65 2.40 4.91 -7.98
C GLY A 65 1.29 5.87 -7.54
N PRO A 66 1.26 7.08 -8.10
CA PRO A 66 0.21 8.05 -7.80
C PRO A 66 -1.17 7.56 -8.29
N ASP A 67 -2.22 7.88 -7.53
CA ASP A 67 -3.61 7.66 -7.94
C ASP A 67 -4.03 8.73 -8.97
N ILE A 68 -3.44 8.67 -10.17
CA ILE A 68 -3.84 9.51 -11.29
C ILE A 68 -4.91 8.77 -12.09
N PRO A 69 -6.12 9.32 -12.28
CA PRO A 69 -7.04 8.78 -13.25
C PRO A 69 -6.39 8.92 -14.63
N THR A 70 -6.05 7.81 -15.27
CA THR A 70 -5.64 7.81 -16.68
C THR A 70 -6.78 8.39 -17.52
N PRO A 71 -6.52 9.40 -18.38
CA PRO A 71 -7.53 10.04 -19.22
C PRO A 71 -8.08 9.12 -20.31
#